data_AF-A0A2G4E7L3-F1
#
_entry.id   AF-A0A2G4E7L3-F1
#
_cell.length_a   1.000
_cell.length_b   1.000
_cell.length_c   1.000
_cell.angle_alpha   90.00
_cell.angle_beta   90.00
_cell.angle_gamma   90.00
#
_symmetry.space_group_name_H-M   'P 1'
#
loop_
_entity.id
_entity.type
_entity.pdbx_description
1 polymer ?
#
loop_
_entity_poly.entity_id
_entity_poly.type
_entity_poly.pdbx_seq_one_letter_code
_entity_poly.pdbx_strand_id
1 'polypeptide(L)'
;MEHYWITVLLERPVHGELSLIALRVMRELGIRHGVPFDVITDTDKRFKLPDELIPIGKRILQQVMADRLVRLEPAQESLLRARYIHMSAHWTPRGPFLLNKPAPLNRRNVHLNRPQAGYPE
;
A
#
# COMPACT_ATOMS: atom_id res chain seq x y z
N MET A 1 31.53 9.11 -32.21
CA MET A 1 30.38 9.76 -31.57
C MET A 1 30.21 9.13 -30.21
N GLU A 2 30.24 9.93 -29.16
CA GLU A 2 29.95 9.45 -27.80
C GLU A 2 28.45 9.57 -27.51
N HIS A 3 27.90 8.57 -26.84
CA HIS A 3 26.51 8.55 -26.42
C HIS A 3 26.45 8.69 -24.90
N TYR A 4 25.62 9.63 -24.43
CA TYR A 4 25.40 9.85 -23.01
C TYR A 4 23.97 9.46 -22.65
N TRP A 5 23.81 8.83 -21.49
CA TRP A 5 22.53 8.44 -20.93
C TRP A 5 22.36 9.12 -19.58
N ILE A 6 21.17 9.68 -19.34
CA ILE A 6 20.81 10.33 -18.08
C ILE A 6 19.56 9.67 -17.56
N THR A 7 19.54 9.35 -16.27
CA THR A 7 18.38 8.79 -15.57
C THR A 7 18.25 9.39 -14.18
N VAL A 8 17.04 9.30 -13.61
CA VAL A 8 16.77 9.62 -12.21
C VAL A 8 16.85 8.35 -11.38
N LEU A 9 17.56 8.41 -10.26
CA LEU A 9 17.66 7.32 -9.29
C LEU A 9 17.07 7.75 -7.94
N LEU A 10 16.49 6.78 -7.23
CA LEU A 10 16.03 6.95 -5.85
C LEU A 10 16.53 5.77 -5.03
N GLU A 11 17.37 6.05 -4.05
CA GLU A 11 17.83 5.08 -3.05
C GLU A 11 17.34 5.52 -1.67
N ARG A 12 16.66 4.62 -0.97
CA ARG A 12 16.14 4.88 0.37
C ARG A 12 15.86 3.58 1.13
N PRO A 13 15.96 3.56 2.46
CA PRO A 13 15.44 2.47 3.26
C PRO A 13 13.90 2.46 3.20
N VAL A 14 13.31 1.28 3.00
CA VAL A 14 11.85 1.07 3.05
C VAL A 14 11.52 -0.05 4.02
N HIS A 15 10.62 0.23 4.95
CA HIS A 15 10.13 -0.65 6.00
C HIS A 15 8.81 -1.31 5.58
N GLY A 16 8.63 -2.60 5.90
CA GLY A 16 7.48 -3.42 5.47
C GLY A 16 6.25 -3.32 6.38
N GLU A 17 6.36 -2.63 7.51
CA GLU A 17 5.41 -2.63 8.63
C GLU A 17 4.09 -1.92 8.30
N LEU A 18 4.02 -1.16 7.20
CA LEU A 18 2.76 -0.59 6.70
C LEU A 18 1.73 -1.68 6.35
N SER A 19 2.19 -2.87 5.94
CA SER A 19 1.31 -4.02 5.68
C SER A 19 0.53 -4.48 6.92
N LEU A 20 1.07 -4.25 8.13
CA LEU A 20 0.41 -4.60 9.39
C LEU A 20 -0.84 -3.74 9.64
N ILE A 21 -0.90 -2.53 9.08
CA ILE A 21 -2.12 -1.70 9.14
C ILE A 21 -3.22 -2.35 8.29
N ALA A 22 -2.91 -2.76 7.05
CA ALA A 22 -3.87 -3.44 6.19
C ALA A 22 -4.37 -4.76 6.81
N LEU A 23 -3.46 -5.52 7.44
CA LEU A 23 -3.80 -6.73 8.20
C LEU A 23 -4.83 -6.44 9.30
N ARG A 24 -4.58 -5.42 10.14
CA ARG A 24 -5.51 -5.03 11.22
C ARG A 24 -6.86 -4.57 10.67
N VAL A 25 -6.88 -3.79 9.60
CA VAL A 25 -8.13 -3.38 8.93
C VAL A 25 -8.93 -4.58 8.46
N MET A 26 -8.29 -5.50 7.73
CA MET A 26 -8.98 -6.69 7.21
C MET A 26 -9.45 -7.63 8.32
N ARG A 27 -8.69 -7.75 9.41
CA ARG A 27 -9.11 -8.50 10.60
C ARG A 27 -10.39 -7.91 11.18
N GLU A 28 -10.44 -6.61 11.45
CA GLU A 28 -11.62 -5.98 12.05
C GLU A 28 -12.84 -6.08 11.13
N LEU A 29 -12.66 -5.92 9.81
CA LEU A 29 -13.71 -6.16 8.82
C LEU A 29 -14.19 -7.63 8.86
N GLY A 30 -13.27 -8.60 8.91
CA GLY A 30 -13.63 -10.02 9.00
C GLY A 30 -14.43 -10.35 10.27
N ILE A 31 -14.02 -9.81 11.42
CA ILE A 31 -14.73 -10.02 12.70
C ILE A 31 -16.13 -9.44 12.66
N ARG A 32 -16.32 -8.25 12.06
CA ARG A 32 -17.66 -7.68 11.85
C ARG A 32 -18.58 -8.59 11.03
N HIS A 33 -18.02 -9.42 10.17
CA HIS A 33 -18.73 -10.41 9.36
C HIS A 33 -18.69 -11.84 9.96
N GLY A 34 -18.35 -11.99 11.24
CA GLY A 34 -18.41 -13.27 11.95
C GLY A 34 -17.22 -14.20 11.72
N VAL A 35 -16.15 -13.73 11.08
CA VAL A 35 -14.93 -14.54 10.92
C VAL A 35 -14.20 -14.64 12.26
N PRO A 36 -13.88 -15.86 12.75
CA PRO A 36 -13.31 -16.08 14.07
C PRO A 36 -11.78 -15.85 14.08
N PHE A 37 -11.34 -14.62 13.81
CA PHE A 37 -9.92 -14.28 13.83
C PHE A 37 -9.39 -14.03 15.24
N ASP A 38 -8.22 -14.62 15.56
CA ASP A 38 -7.48 -14.37 16.79
C ASP A 38 -7.12 -12.90 16.97
N VAL A 39 -6.95 -12.47 18.23
CA VAL A 39 -6.54 -11.11 18.58
C VAL A 39 -5.11 -10.84 18.14
N ILE A 40 -4.91 -9.76 17.38
CA ILE A 40 -3.57 -9.23 17.11
C ILE A 40 -3.13 -8.40 18.31
N THR A 41 -2.22 -8.96 19.11
CA THR A 41 -1.66 -8.29 20.28
C THR A 41 -0.40 -7.51 19.91
N ASP A 42 -0.15 -6.41 20.62
CA ASP A 42 1.10 -5.64 20.48
C ASP A 42 2.30 -6.29 21.21
N THR A 43 2.05 -7.39 21.93
CA THR A 43 3.08 -8.21 22.58
C THR A 43 3.78 -9.14 21.62
N ASP A 44 3.10 -9.55 20.54
CA ASP A 44 3.72 -10.35 19.47
C ASP A 44 4.55 -9.44 18.55
N LYS A 45 5.86 -9.66 18.56
CA LYS A 45 6.82 -8.89 17.74
C LYS A 45 6.51 -8.95 16.24
N ARG A 46 5.85 -10.01 15.76
CA ARG A 46 5.48 -10.17 14.34
C ARG A 46 4.42 -9.16 13.89
N PHE A 47 3.60 -8.69 14.82
CA PHE A 47 2.47 -7.81 14.53
C PHE A 47 2.57 -6.44 15.19
N LYS A 48 3.67 -6.19 15.91
CA LYS A 48 3.92 -4.92 16.57
C LYS A 48 4.14 -3.81 15.54
N LEU A 49 3.33 -2.77 15.62
CA LEU A 49 3.52 -1.56 14.83
C LEU A 49 4.64 -0.71 15.45
N PRO A 50 5.52 -0.10 14.64
CA PRO A 50 6.39 0.99 15.08
C PRO A 50 5.56 2.14 15.65
N ASP A 51 6.08 2.83 16.66
CA ASP A 51 5.34 3.87 17.41
C ASP A 51 4.78 4.97 16.49
N GLU A 52 5.55 5.35 15.46
CA GLU A 52 5.15 6.34 14.46
C GLU A 52 4.01 5.90 13.52
N LEU A 53 3.82 4.58 13.34
CA LEU A 53 2.71 4.03 12.57
C LEU A 53 1.44 3.85 13.40
N ILE A 54 1.52 3.77 14.73
CA ILE A 54 0.36 3.63 15.61
C ILE A 54 -0.72 4.71 15.35
N PRO A 55 -0.42 6.02 15.31
CA PRO A 55 -1.45 7.04 15.08
C PRO A 55 -2.04 6.94 13.67
N ILE A 56 -1.25 6.56 12.66
CA ILE A 56 -1.71 6.35 11.29
C ILE A 56 -2.66 5.15 11.24
N GLY A 57 -2.28 4.02 11.84
CA GLY A 57 -3.07 2.81 11.90
C GLY A 57 -4.42 3.03 12.59
N LYS A 58 -4.42 3.72 13.75
CA LYS A 58 -5.67 4.08 14.46
C LYS A 58 -6.58 4.94 13.58
N ARG A 59 -6.03 5.96 12.91
CA ARG A 59 -6.79 6.87 12.03
C ARG A 59 -7.38 6.15 10.80
N ILE A 60 -6.60 5.28 10.16
CA ILE A 60 -7.08 4.47 9.04
C ILE A 60 -8.20 3.56 9.51
N LEU A 61 -7.97 2.83 10.60
CA LEU A 61 -8.95 1.90 11.14
C LEU A 61 -10.25 2.61 11.49
N GLN A 62 -10.19 3.72 12.23
CA GLN A 62 -11.37 4.50 12.61
C GLN A 62 -12.19 4.95 11.40
N GLN A 63 -11.54 5.43 10.33
CA GLN A 63 -12.24 5.88 9.13
C GLN A 63 -12.87 4.72 8.36
N VAL A 64 -12.15 3.61 8.17
CA VAL A 64 -12.68 2.42 7.50
C VAL A 64 -13.84 1.84 8.29
N MET A 65 -13.71 1.75 9.62
CA MET A 65 -14.76 1.28 10.52
C MET A 65 -16.01 2.16 10.54
N ALA A 66 -15.91 3.41 10.06
CA ALA A 66 -17.01 4.34 9.90
C ALA A 66 -17.48 4.46 8.43
N ASP A 67 -17.07 3.55 7.56
CA ASP A 67 -17.35 3.55 6.12
C ASP A 67 -16.95 4.86 5.41
N ARG A 68 -15.89 5.50 5.91
CA ARG A 68 -15.34 6.75 5.35
C ARG A 68 -14.12 6.46 4.50
N LEU A 69 -13.98 7.25 3.43
CA LEU A 69 -12.75 7.30 2.67
C LEU A 69 -11.60 7.75 3.57
N VAL A 70 -10.52 6.96 3.58
CA VAL A 70 -9.32 7.26 4.36
C VAL A 70 -8.67 8.55 3.87
N ARG A 71 -8.55 9.51 4.78
CA ARG A 71 -7.75 10.73 4.61
C ARG A 71 -6.67 10.78 5.67
N LEU A 72 -5.44 11.06 5.29
CA LEU A 72 -4.30 11.22 6.20
C LEU A 72 -3.91 12.69 6.27
N GLU A 73 -3.27 13.07 7.37
CA GLU A 73 -2.66 14.40 7.47
C GLU A 73 -1.43 14.46 6.56
N PRO A 74 -1.07 15.63 5.99
CA PRO A 74 0.08 15.77 5.10
C PRO A 74 1.40 15.23 5.70
N ALA A 75 1.60 15.41 7.01
CA ALA A 75 2.76 14.88 7.73
C ALA A 75 2.78 13.33 7.75
N GLN A 76 1.62 12.71 7.91
CA GLN A 76 1.47 11.25 7.89
C GLN A 76 1.73 10.72 6.48
N GLU A 77 1.19 11.37 5.44
CA GLU A 77 1.48 10.99 4.04
C GLU A 77 2.96 11.11 3.72
N SER A 78 3.60 12.17 4.18
CA SER A 78 5.03 12.42 3.97
C SER A 78 5.89 11.34 4.63
N LEU A 79 5.55 10.97 5.87
CA LEU A 79 6.20 9.87 6.59
C LEU A 79 6.05 8.54 5.83
N LEU A 80 4.82 8.18 5.43
CA LEU A 80 4.57 6.94 4.70
C LEU A 80 5.33 6.92 3.38
N ARG A 81 5.30 8.01 2.61
CA ARG A 81 6.03 8.13 1.35
C ARG A 81 7.52 8.02 1.55
N ALA A 82 8.08 8.58 2.61
CA ALA A 82 9.52 8.57 2.87
C ALA A 82 10.03 7.19 3.28
N ARG A 83 9.26 6.44 4.09
CA ARG A 83 9.81 5.29 4.84
C ARG A 83 9.09 3.96 4.64
N TYR A 84 7.85 3.95 4.16
CA TYR A 84 7.00 2.75 4.25
C TYR A 84 6.32 2.36 2.93
N ILE A 85 6.06 3.32 2.04
CA ILE A 85 5.46 3.04 0.73
C ILE A 85 6.57 2.59 -0.21
N HIS A 86 6.50 1.34 -0.64
CA HIS A 86 7.39 0.83 -1.68
C HIS A 86 7.07 1.47 -3.05
N MET A 87 8.10 1.93 -3.76
CA MET A 87 7.95 2.41 -5.14
C MET A 87 7.97 1.22 -6.09
N SER A 88 6.81 0.62 -6.31
CA SER A 88 6.67 -0.55 -7.18
C SER A 88 6.85 -0.25 -8.67
N ALA A 89 6.65 1.00 -9.08
CA ALA A 89 6.80 1.42 -10.47
C ALA A 89 8.17 2.06 -10.71
N HIS A 90 8.97 1.49 -11.61
CA HIS A 90 10.32 1.98 -11.96
C HIS A 90 10.75 1.52 -13.36
N TRP A 91 11.76 2.20 -13.91
CA TRP A 91 12.31 1.91 -15.25
C TRP A 91 13.51 0.95 -15.26
N THR A 92 13.88 0.36 -14.11
CA THR A 92 14.95 -0.64 -14.05
C THR A 92 14.60 -1.87 -14.89
N PRO A 93 15.43 -2.24 -15.89
CA PRO A 93 15.20 -3.42 -16.72
C PRO A 93 15.48 -4.73 -15.97
N ARG A 94 14.75 -5.78 -16.36
CA ARG A 94 14.95 -7.18 -15.94
C ARG A 94 15.09 -8.01 -17.21
N GLY A 95 16.33 -8.26 -17.64
CA GLY A 95 16.60 -8.80 -18.98
C GLY A 95 16.06 -7.86 -20.07
N PRO A 96 15.34 -8.37 -21.09
CA PRO A 96 14.79 -7.52 -22.16
C PRO A 96 13.51 -6.77 -21.75
N PHE A 97 13.05 -6.91 -20.50
CA PHE A 97 11.74 -6.43 -20.06
C PHE A 97 11.82 -5.26 -19.07
N LEU A 98 10.83 -4.36 -19.17
CA LEU A 98 10.54 -3.34 -18.17
C LEU A 98 9.30 -3.75 -17.37
N LEU A 99 9.43 -4.78 -16.53
CA LEU A 99 8.29 -5.39 -15.82
C LEU A 99 7.54 -4.40 -14.93
N ASN A 100 8.27 -3.47 -14.32
CA ASN A 100 7.73 -2.49 -13.38
C ASN A 100 7.53 -1.12 -14.02
N LYS A 101 7.49 -1.04 -15.35
CA LYS A 101 7.32 0.22 -16.08
C LYS A 101 6.07 0.95 -15.58
N PRO A 102 6.17 2.24 -15.20
CA PRO A 102 5.00 3.02 -14.86
C PRO A 102 3.97 3.04 -15.99
N ALA A 103 2.69 3.05 -15.61
CA ALA A 103 1.58 3.32 -16.51
C ALA A 103 1.66 4.76 -17.04
N PRO A 104 1.03 5.07 -18.19
CA PRO A 104 0.98 6.43 -18.71
C PRO A 104 0.51 7.43 -17.65
N LEU A 105 1.14 8.62 -17.63
CA LEU A 105 0.84 9.70 -16.66
C LEU A 105 1.03 9.30 -15.19
N ASN A 106 1.79 8.23 -14.90
CA ASN A 106 1.97 7.67 -13.55
C ASN A 106 0.65 7.35 -12.83
N ARG A 107 -0.40 7.03 -13.60
CA ARG A 107 -1.73 6.71 -13.07
C ARG A 107 -2.06 5.25 -13.27
N ARG A 108 -2.39 4.55 -12.19
CA ARG A 108 -2.84 3.15 -12.26
C ARG A 108 -4.11 3.06 -13.11
N ASN A 109 -4.13 2.15 -14.08
CA ASN A 109 -5.36 1.81 -14.79
C ASN A 109 -6.35 1.17 -13.81
N VAL A 110 -7.56 1.72 -13.74
CA VAL A 110 -8.64 1.20 -12.90
C VAL A 110 -9.69 0.63 -13.84
N HIS A 111 -9.88 -0.69 -13.76
CA HIS A 111 -10.92 -1.40 -14.48
C HIS A 111 -12.08 -1.61 -13.52
N LEU A 112 -13.22 -1.00 -13.82
CA LEU A 112 -14.42 -1.16 -13.00
C LEU A 112 -14.92 -2.60 -13.08
N ASN A 113 -15.42 -3.13 -11.96
CA ASN A 113 -16.09 -4.42 -11.93
C ASN A 113 -17.46 -4.28 -12.62
N ARG A 114 -17.45 -4.35 -13.95
CA ARG A 114 -18.65 -4.36 -14.79
C ARG A 114 -18.78 -5.74 -15.42
N PRO A 115 -20.01 -6.28 -15.54
CA PRO A 115 -20.24 -7.51 -16.29
C PRO A 115 -19.62 -7.38 -17.68
N GLN A 116 -18.89 -8.40 -18.10
CA GLN A 116 -18.37 -8.45 -19.46
C GLN A 116 -19.53 -8.81 -20.39
N ALA A 117 -19.77 -8.00 -21.41
CA ALA A 117 -20.80 -8.29 -22.41
C ALA A 117 -20.56 -9.69 -23.02
N GLY A 118 -21.55 -10.58 -22.88
CA GLY A 118 -21.51 -11.95 -23.40
C GLY A 118 -21.01 -13.03 -22.44
N TYR A 119 -20.70 -12.72 -21.17
CA TYR A 119 -20.47 -13.71 -20.12
C TYR A 119 -21.73 -13.87 -19.24
N PRO A 120 -22.12 -15.10 -18.86
CA PRO A 120 -23.20 -15.30 -17.90
C PRO A 120 -22.81 -14.74 -16.52
N GLU A 121 -23.79 -14.12 -15.86
CA GLU A 121 -23.69 -13.60 -14.49
C GLU A 121 -23.82 -14.70 -13.44
#